data_AF-A0A6I9MRD3-F1
#
_entry.id   AF-A0A6I9MRD3-F1
#
_cell.length_a   1.000
_cell.length_b   1.000
_cell.length_c   1.000
_cell.angle_alpha   90.00
_cell.angle_beta   90.00
_cell.angle_gamma   90.00
#
_symmetry.space_group_name_H-M   'P 1'
#
loop_
_entity.id
_entity.type
_entity.pdbx_description
1 polymer ?
#
loop_
_entity_poly.entity_id
_entity_poly.type
_entity_poly.pdbx_seq_one_letter_code
_entity_poly.pdbx_strand_id
1 'polypeptide(L)'
;MVVGVLLFDSAVEPEINPDRLYDCFRSQEQRQLTHENVQRKQARTGEEREEEEEEQLSDSESEDEDNEIIYNPKNLPLGWDGKPIPYWLYKLHGLNINYNCEICGNYTYRGPKAFQRHFAEWRHAHGMRCLGIPNTAHFANVTQIEDAVSLWAKLKSQKALERWQPDTEEEYEDSSGNVVNKKTYEDLKRQGLL
;
A
#
# COMPACT_ATOMS: atom_id res chain seq x y z
N MET A 1 50.01 -33.49 -1.76
CA MET A 1 49.48 -32.38 -2.58
C MET A 1 48.00 -32.64 -2.79
N VAL A 2 47.16 -31.94 -2.04
CA VAL A 2 45.69 -31.98 -2.19
C VAL A 2 45.35 -30.99 -3.29
N VAL A 3 44.83 -31.45 -4.41
CA VAL A 3 44.29 -30.58 -5.47
C VAL A 3 42.83 -30.34 -5.13
N GLY A 4 42.53 -29.11 -4.72
CA GLY A 4 41.18 -28.67 -4.42
C GLY A 4 40.31 -28.65 -5.66
N VAL A 5 39.10 -29.19 -5.55
CA VAL A 5 38.01 -28.91 -6.47
C VAL A 5 37.09 -27.93 -5.73
N LEU A 6 37.14 -26.68 -6.18
CA LEU A 6 36.27 -25.60 -5.74
C LEU A 6 34.85 -25.91 -6.25
N LEU A 7 33.92 -26.14 -5.33
CA LEU A 7 32.49 -26.02 -5.57
C LEU A 7 32.18 -24.53 -5.71
N PHE A 8 31.95 -24.07 -6.93
CA PHE A 8 31.47 -22.71 -7.21
C PHE A 8 30.19 -22.77 -8.04
N ASP A 9 29.17 -22.15 -7.46
CA ASP A 9 27.93 -21.62 -8.01
C ASP A 9 26.91 -22.57 -8.67
N SER A 10 25.92 -22.94 -7.86
CA SER A 10 24.56 -23.25 -8.31
C SER A 10 24.01 -22.06 -9.11
N ALA A 11 24.00 -22.19 -10.42
CA ALA A 11 23.22 -21.33 -11.30
C ALA A 11 21.74 -21.49 -10.92
N VAL A 12 21.17 -20.47 -10.29
CA VAL A 12 19.72 -20.31 -10.14
C VAL A 12 19.19 -19.98 -11.52
N GLU A 13 18.59 -20.98 -12.19
CA GLU A 13 17.83 -20.74 -13.41
C GLU A 13 16.70 -19.73 -13.10
N PRO A 14 16.58 -18.62 -13.83
CA PRO A 14 15.49 -17.69 -13.61
C PRO A 14 14.20 -18.35 -14.09
N GLU A 15 13.33 -18.74 -13.15
CA GLU A 15 12.00 -19.25 -13.50
C GLU A 15 11.28 -18.22 -14.38
N ILE A 16 10.98 -18.63 -15.62
CA ILE A 16 10.27 -17.81 -16.60
C ILE A 16 8.85 -17.64 -16.10
N ASN A 17 8.56 -16.48 -15.50
CA ASN A 17 7.25 -16.18 -14.96
C ASN A 17 6.28 -15.90 -16.13
N PRO A 18 5.28 -16.75 -16.38
CA PRO A 18 4.42 -16.69 -17.58
C PRO A 18 3.62 -15.38 -17.65
N ASP A 19 3.31 -14.76 -16.52
CA ASP A 19 2.58 -13.49 -16.45
C ASP A 19 3.42 -12.33 -17.00
N ARG A 20 4.74 -12.31 -16.73
CA ARG A 20 5.66 -11.29 -17.28
C ARG A 20 5.87 -11.47 -18.79
N LEU A 21 5.86 -12.72 -19.26
CA LEU A 21 5.94 -13.01 -20.68
C LEU A 21 4.67 -12.50 -21.40
N TYR A 22 3.49 -12.72 -20.80
CA TYR A 22 2.21 -12.28 -21.35
C TYR A 22 2.09 -10.76 -21.41
N ASP A 23 2.51 -10.05 -20.36
CA ASP A 23 2.53 -8.58 -20.36
C ASP A 23 3.52 -7.99 -21.36
N CYS A 24 4.69 -8.60 -21.54
CA CYS A 24 5.65 -8.21 -22.57
C CYS A 24 5.09 -8.45 -23.98
N PHE A 25 4.39 -9.58 -24.19
CA PHE A 25 3.77 -9.91 -25.48
C PHE A 25 2.64 -8.95 -25.83
N ARG A 26 1.75 -8.67 -24.86
CA ARG A 26 0.66 -7.70 -25.00
C ARG A 26 1.21 -6.30 -25.29
N SER A 27 2.30 -5.90 -24.64
CA SER A 27 2.97 -4.63 -24.91
C SER A 27 3.61 -4.59 -26.31
N GLN A 28 4.16 -5.71 -26.80
CA GLN A 28 4.68 -5.81 -28.16
C GLN A 28 3.59 -5.71 -29.22
N GLU A 29 2.45 -6.34 -29.02
CA GLU A 29 1.29 -6.25 -29.92
C GLU A 29 0.78 -4.80 -30.00
N GLN A 30 0.60 -4.12 -28.85
CA GLN A 30 0.21 -2.71 -28.81
C GLN A 30 1.24 -1.79 -29.48
N ARG A 31 2.54 -2.10 -29.36
CA ARG A 31 3.62 -1.37 -30.05
C ARG A 31 3.59 -1.59 -31.56
N GLN A 32 3.29 -2.80 -32.03
CA GLN A 32 3.15 -3.08 -33.46
C GLN A 32 1.94 -2.35 -34.05
N LEU A 33 0.80 -2.37 -33.36
CA LEU A 33 -0.43 -1.68 -33.77
C LEU A 33 -0.23 -0.15 -33.83
N THR A 34 0.41 0.44 -32.82
CA THR A 34 0.71 1.88 -32.81
C THR A 34 1.70 2.25 -33.92
N HIS A 35 2.70 1.42 -34.18
CA HIS A 35 3.65 1.64 -35.27
C HIS A 35 2.99 1.54 -36.66
N GLU A 36 2.12 0.56 -36.89
CA GLU A 36 1.36 0.43 -38.14
C GLU A 36 0.41 1.63 -38.35
N ASN A 37 -0.27 2.08 -37.30
CA ASN A 37 -1.13 3.26 -37.35
C ASN A 37 -0.32 4.53 -37.69
N VAL A 38 0.88 4.69 -37.16
CA VAL A 38 1.76 5.83 -37.49
C VAL A 38 2.21 5.76 -38.95
N GLN A 39 2.60 4.59 -39.45
CA GLN A 39 2.98 4.43 -40.86
C GLN A 39 1.79 4.70 -41.81
N ARG A 40 0.59 4.24 -41.44
CA ARG A 40 -0.64 4.49 -42.19
C ARG A 40 -0.97 5.98 -42.24
N LYS A 41 -0.85 6.70 -41.10
CA LYS A 41 -1.06 8.16 -41.03
C LYS A 41 0.00 8.96 -41.80
N GLN A 42 1.23 8.45 -41.93
CA GLN A 42 2.28 9.12 -42.70
C GLN A 42 2.13 8.98 -44.21
N ALA A 43 1.45 7.93 -44.69
CA ALA A 43 1.28 7.67 -46.12
C ALA A 43 0.06 8.37 -46.74
N ARG A 44 -0.76 9.07 -45.95
CA ARG A 44 -2.04 9.66 -46.37
C ARG A 44 -1.92 11.11 -46.82
N THR A 45 -2.88 11.51 -47.63
CA THR A 45 -3.07 12.90 -48.06
C THR A 45 -3.77 13.73 -46.97
N GLY A 46 -3.76 15.07 -47.09
CA GLY A 46 -4.23 15.97 -46.04
C GLY A 46 -5.70 15.76 -45.64
N GLU A 47 -6.60 15.60 -46.62
CA GLU A 47 -8.04 15.38 -46.37
C GLU A 47 -8.30 14.02 -45.68
N GLU A 48 -7.64 12.95 -46.12
CA GLU A 48 -7.77 11.61 -45.54
C GLU A 48 -7.21 11.49 -44.10
N ARG A 49 -6.41 12.47 -43.67
CA ARG A 49 -5.88 12.58 -42.31
C ARG A 49 -6.85 13.33 -41.40
N GLU A 50 -7.48 14.38 -41.92
CA GLU A 50 -8.46 15.18 -41.18
C GLU A 50 -9.71 14.34 -40.86
N GLU A 51 -10.19 13.51 -41.80
CA GLU A 51 -11.31 12.60 -41.58
C GLU A 51 -11.04 11.55 -40.48
N GLU A 52 -9.85 10.94 -40.45
CA GLU A 52 -9.48 9.97 -39.38
C GLU A 52 -9.27 10.63 -38.00
N GLU A 53 -8.82 11.89 -37.96
CA GLU A 53 -8.69 12.65 -36.72
C GLU A 53 -10.09 13.04 -36.18
N GLU A 54 -11.03 13.44 -37.04
CA GLU A 54 -12.43 13.67 -36.64
C GLU A 54 -13.11 12.38 -36.13
N GLU A 55 -12.89 11.23 -36.77
CA GLU A 55 -13.48 9.95 -36.33
C GLU A 55 -12.94 9.53 -34.95
N GLN A 56 -11.63 9.69 -34.69
CA GLN A 56 -11.02 9.41 -33.37
C GLN A 56 -11.48 10.38 -32.27
N LEU A 57 -11.69 11.66 -32.60
CA LEU A 57 -12.25 12.65 -31.68
C LEU A 57 -13.72 12.33 -31.35
N SER A 58 -14.51 11.91 -32.34
CA SER A 58 -15.92 11.56 -32.13
C SER A 58 -16.12 10.34 -31.23
N ASP A 59 -15.22 9.34 -31.31
CA ASP A 59 -15.24 8.15 -30.46
C ASP A 59 -14.89 8.50 -28.99
N SER A 60 -13.94 9.43 -28.76
CA SER A 60 -13.58 9.90 -27.41
C SER A 60 -14.61 10.85 -26.79
N GLU A 61 -15.38 11.59 -27.58
CA GLU A 61 -16.45 12.49 -27.09
C GLU A 61 -17.77 11.75 -26.85
N SER A 62 -17.92 10.51 -27.37
CA SER A 62 -19.13 9.69 -27.21
C SER A 62 -19.21 8.90 -25.90
N GLU A 63 -18.13 8.89 -25.09
CA GLU A 63 -18.11 8.24 -23.77
C GLU A 63 -18.64 9.13 -22.63
N ASP A 64 -18.94 10.42 -22.90
CA ASP A 64 -19.37 11.40 -21.88
C ASP A 64 -20.87 11.79 -21.93
N GLU A 65 -21.67 11.22 -22.84
CA GLU A 65 -23.12 11.51 -22.97
C GLU A 65 -24.05 10.55 -22.19
N ASP A 66 -23.52 9.64 -21.37
CA ASP A 66 -24.30 8.76 -20.48
C ASP A 66 -24.30 9.22 -19.00
N ASN A 67 -23.86 10.44 -18.71
CA ASN A 67 -24.15 11.11 -17.45
C ASN A 67 -25.49 11.86 -17.54
N GLU A 68 -26.58 11.13 -17.80
CA GLU A 68 -27.91 11.61 -17.41
C GLU A 68 -27.82 11.99 -15.93
N ILE A 69 -27.86 13.28 -15.64
CA ILE A 69 -27.96 13.80 -14.28
C ILE A 69 -29.32 13.34 -13.77
N ILE A 70 -29.38 12.13 -13.20
CA ILE A 70 -30.55 11.57 -12.53
C ILE A 70 -30.89 12.57 -11.43
N TYR A 71 -31.94 13.37 -11.67
CA TYR A 71 -32.44 14.37 -10.73
C TYR A 71 -32.86 13.64 -9.45
N ASN A 72 -32.02 13.71 -8.42
CA ASN A 72 -32.22 13.10 -7.09
C ASN A 72 -32.93 14.10 -6.17
N PRO A 73 -34.26 14.15 -6.15
CA PRO A 73 -35.02 15.22 -5.51
C PRO A 73 -34.97 15.11 -3.97
N LYS A 74 -34.35 14.04 -3.46
CA LYS A 74 -34.21 13.72 -2.03
C LYS A 74 -32.78 13.41 -1.62
N ASN A 75 -31.74 13.85 -2.35
CA ASN A 75 -30.32 13.73 -1.96
C ASN A 75 -29.95 12.43 -1.21
N LEU A 76 -30.53 11.30 -1.65
CA LEU A 76 -30.29 10.00 -1.03
C LEU A 76 -28.94 9.51 -1.56
N PRO A 77 -28.03 9.00 -0.72
CA PRO A 77 -26.74 8.49 -1.19
C PRO A 77 -26.95 7.46 -2.30
N LEU A 78 -26.36 7.75 -3.45
CA LEU A 78 -26.33 6.86 -4.60
C LEU A 78 -25.55 5.60 -4.20
N GLY A 79 -26.09 4.43 -4.57
CA GLY A 79 -25.36 3.18 -4.44
C GLY A 79 -24.22 3.09 -5.44
N TRP A 80 -23.48 1.99 -5.41
CA TRP A 80 -22.43 1.66 -6.38
C TRP A 80 -22.98 1.36 -7.79
N ASP A 81 -24.30 1.38 -7.98
CA ASP A 81 -25.04 1.06 -9.22
C ASP A 81 -25.77 2.29 -9.80
N GLY A 82 -25.49 3.51 -9.31
CA GLY A 82 -26.13 4.76 -9.77
C GLY A 82 -27.64 4.89 -9.45
N LYS A 83 -28.30 3.82 -9.01
CA LYS A 83 -29.72 3.79 -8.65
C LYS A 83 -29.95 4.18 -7.18
N PRO A 84 -31.08 4.82 -6.86
CA PRO A 84 -31.43 5.14 -5.49
C PRO A 84 -31.64 3.87 -4.66
N ILE A 85 -30.86 3.72 -3.58
CA ILE A 85 -30.91 2.57 -2.69
C ILE A 85 -32.31 2.48 -2.03
N PRO A 86 -32.97 1.30 -2.03
CA PRO A 86 -34.24 1.12 -1.32
C PRO A 86 -34.16 1.55 0.15
N TYR A 87 -35.18 2.28 0.64
CA TYR A 87 -35.17 2.93 1.95
C TYR A 87 -35.01 1.98 3.15
N TRP A 88 -35.50 0.74 3.04
CA TRP A 88 -35.32 -0.29 4.08
C TRP A 88 -33.86 -0.75 4.17
N LEU A 89 -33.17 -0.86 3.03
CA LEU A 89 -31.76 -1.23 2.95
C LEU A 89 -30.88 -0.12 3.56
N TYR A 90 -31.25 1.14 3.32
CA TYR A 90 -30.61 2.30 3.93
C TYR A 90 -30.69 2.30 5.46
N LYS A 91 -31.87 2.00 6.03
CA LYS A 91 -32.04 1.87 7.49
C LYS A 91 -31.34 0.65 8.07
N LEU A 92 -31.33 -0.47 7.36
CA LEU A 92 -30.72 -1.71 7.82
C LEU A 92 -29.18 -1.63 7.88
N HIS A 93 -28.56 -1.01 6.87
CA HIS A 93 -27.10 -0.89 6.81
C HIS A 93 -26.54 0.34 7.52
N GLY A 94 -27.39 1.19 8.12
CA GLY A 94 -26.94 2.33 8.90
C GLY A 94 -26.20 3.40 8.09
N LEU A 95 -26.52 3.57 6.80
CA LEU A 95 -25.89 4.57 5.92
C LEU A 95 -26.23 6.03 6.30
N ASN A 96 -27.17 6.21 7.24
CA ASN A 96 -27.56 7.49 7.82
C ASN A 96 -26.64 7.95 8.96
N ILE A 97 -25.72 7.10 9.41
CA ILE A 97 -24.76 7.46 10.46
C ILE A 97 -23.46 7.86 9.80
N ASN A 98 -23.02 9.07 10.14
CA ASN A 98 -21.79 9.65 9.63
C ASN A 98 -20.68 9.41 10.65
N TYR A 99 -19.56 8.84 10.23
CA TYR A 99 -18.37 8.65 11.05
C TYR A 99 -17.23 9.51 10.51
N ASN A 100 -16.56 10.24 11.36
CA ASN A 100 -15.40 11.05 11.03
C ASN A 100 -14.10 10.34 11.43
N CYS A 101 -13.08 10.43 10.58
CA CYS A 101 -11.73 9.95 10.88
C CYS A 101 -10.74 11.12 10.79
N GLU A 102 -10.09 11.46 11.90
CA GLU A 102 -9.15 12.59 12.00
C GLU A 102 -7.84 12.29 11.28
N ILE A 103 -7.33 11.05 11.39
CA ILE A 103 -6.11 10.58 10.72
C ILE A 103 -6.21 10.72 9.18
N CYS A 104 -7.42 10.64 8.63
CA CYS A 104 -7.70 10.83 7.20
C CYS A 104 -7.99 12.29 6.81
N GLY A 105 -7.67 13.27 7.66
CA GLY A 105 -7.98 14.69 7.42
C GLY A 105 -9.45 15.04 7.64
N ASN A 106 -10.03 14.51 8.72
CA ASN A 106 -11.45 14.70 9.10
C ASN A 106 -12.45 14.26 8.01
N TYR A 107 -12.07 13.27 7.21
CA TYR A 107 -12.95 12.72 6.18
C TYR A 107 -14.16 12.01 6.81
N THR A 108 -15.33 12.21 6.22
CA THR A 108 -16.59 11.64 6.70
C THR A 108 -16.96 10.40 5.89
N TYR A 109 -17.08 9.27 6.57
CA TYR A 109 -17.54 7.99 6.02
C TYR A 109 -19.01 7.76 6.37
N ARG A 110 -19.77 7.22 5.42
CA ARG A 110 -21.20 6.92 5.59
C ARG A 110 -21.39 5.45 5.93
N GLY A 111 -21.87 5.21 7.14
CA GLY A 111 -22.19 3.88 7.66
C GLY A 111 -21.00 3.06 8.17
N PRO A 112 -21.25 2.04 9.00
CA PRO A 112 -20.20 1.28 9.69
C PRO A 112 -19.33 0.46 8.76
N LYS A 113 -19.89 -0.09 7.67
CA LYS A 113 -19.14 -0.96 6.73
C LYS A 113 -18.07 -0.19 5.95
N ALA A 114 -18.40 1.02 5.48
CA ALA A 114 -17.44 1.90 4.82
C ALA A 114 -16.36 2.34 5.81
N PHE A 115 -16.77 2.65 7.04
CA PHE A 115 -15.85 2.99 8.12
C PHE A 115 -14.99 1.80 8.58
N GLN A 116 -15.39 0.54 8.46
CA GLN A 116 -14.46 -0.55 8.76
C GLN A 116 -13.47 -0.78 7.62
N ARG A 117 -13.90 -0.59 6.36
CA ARG A 117 -13.04 -0.75 5.20
C ARG A 117 -11.93 0.33 5.14
N HIS A 118 -12.21 1.54 5.62
CA HIS A 118 -11.25 2.64 5.48
C HIS A 118 -9.90 2.41 6.18
N PHE A 119 -9.83 1.57 7.22
CA PHE A 119 -8.57 1.25 7.89
C PHE A 119 -7.55 0.57 6.98
N ALA A 120 -8.03 -0.17 5.97
CA ALA A 120 -7.19 -0.81 4.95
C ALA A 120 -7.02 0.05 3.69
N GLU A 121 -7.71 1.20 3.59
CA GLU A 121 -7.57 2.08 2.43
C GLU A 121 -6.23 2.82 2.46
N TRP A 122 -5.73 3.14 1.28
CA TRP A 122 -4.47 3.85 1.10
C TRP A 122 -4.43 5.19 1.86
N ARG A 123 -5.55 5.92 1.93
CA ARG A 123 -5.63 7.21 2.64
C ARG A 123 -5.29 7.07 4.12
N HIS A 124 -5.86 6.08 4.80
CA HIS A 124 -5.60 5.85 6.21
C HIS A 124 -4.17 5.34 6.43
N ALA A 125 -3.72 4.40 5.58
CA ALA A 125 -2.34 3.90 5.64
C ALA A 125 -1.30 5.02 5.39
N HIS A 126 -1.61 5.98 4.53
CA HIS A 126 -0.77 7.14 4.28
C HIS A 126 -0.76 8.09 5.49
N GLY A 127 -1.92 8.39 6.08
CA GLY A 127 -2.00 9.18 7.32
C GLY A 127 -1.17 8.56 8.46
N MET A 128 -1.28 7.25 8.65
CA MET A 128 -0.48 6.51 9.64
C MET A 128 1.03 6.56 9.33
N ARG A 129 1.41 6.50 8.05
CA ARG A 129 2.81 6.64 7.62
C ARG A 129 3.36 8.04 7.91
N CYS A 130 2.56 9.10 7.75
CA CYS A 130 2.97 10.46 8.12
C CYS A 130 3.22 10.62 9.63
N LEU A 131 2.50 9.86 10.46
CA LEU A 131 2.73 9.82 11.92
C LEU A 131 3.91 8.91 12.32
N GLY A 132 4.49 8.15 11.39
CA GLY A 132 5.56 7.19 11.68
C GLY A 132 5.07 5.92 12.40
N ILE A 133 3.77 5.61 12.31
CA ILE A 133 3.15 4.45 12.95
C ILE A 133 2.87 3.38 11.87
N PRO A 134 3.27 2.12 12.06
CA PRO A 134 2.95 1.05 11.10
C PRO A 134 1.45 0.69 11.16
N ASN A 135 0.79 0.60 10.00
CA ASN A 135 -0.61 0.19 9.88
C ASN A 135 -0.77 -1.31 10.17
N THR A 136 -0.95 -1.64 11.44
CA THR A 136 -1.15 -3.00 11.95
C THR A 136 -2.54 -3.13 12.58
N ALA A 137 -3.03 -4.36 12.76
CA ALA A 137 -4.34 -4.62 13.34
C ALA A 137 -4.53 -4.05 14.76
N HIS A 138 -3.45 -3.71 15.47
CA HIS A 138 -3.50 -3.05 16.78
C HIS A 138 -4.17 -1.67 16.72
N PHE A 139 -4.16 -1.02 15.57
CA PHE A 139 -4.74 0.30 15.35
C PHE A 139 -6.14 0.25 14.73
N ALA A 140 -6.78 -0.93 14.70
CA ALA A 140 -8.17 -1.04 14.27
C ALA A 140 -9.07 -0.19 15.19
N ASN A 141 -9.96 0.62 14.59
CA ASN A 141 -10.88 1.54 15.27
C ASN A 141 -10.27 2.82 15.87
N VAL A 142 -8.97 3.08 15.68
CA VAL A 142 -8.36 4.34 16.14
C VAL A 142 -8.61 5.43 15.10
N THR A 143 -9.33 6.49 15.46
CA THR A 143 -9.62 7.62 14.57
C THR A 143 -8.91 8.90 14.94
N GLN A 144 -8.61 9.09 16.23
CA GLN A 144 -7.97 10.29 16.77
C GLN A 144 -6.45 10.16 16.69
N ILE A 145 -5.78 11.28 16.41
CA ILE A 145 -4.32 11.31 16.26
C ILE A 145 -3.65 11.12 17.63
N GLU A 146 -4.17 11.78 18.67
CA GLU A 146 -3.63 11.72 20.04
C GLU A 146 -3.63 10.30 20.60
N ASP A 147 -4.74 9.58 20.38
CA ASP A 147 -4.91 8.19 20.80
C ASP A 147 -3.93 7.25 20.08
N ALA A 148 -3.74 7.45 18.77
CA ALA A 148 -2.82 6.64 17.98
C ALA A 148 -1.36 6.79 18.47
N VAL A 149 -0.92 8.02 18.74
CA VAL A 149 0.44 8.30 19.24
C VAL A 149 0.63 7.73 20.64
N SER A 150 -0.36 7.90 21.51
CA SER A 150 -0.33 7.38 22.89
C SER A 150 -0.28 5.86 22.93
N LEU A 151 -1.06 5.19 22.07
CA LEU A 151 -1.05 3.74 21.94
C LEU A 151 0.29 3.24 21.39
N TRP A 152 0.85 3.93 20.39
CA TRP A 152 2.14 3.58 19.81
C TRP A 152 3.28 3.71 20.81
N ALA A 153 3.29 4.76 21.64
CA ALA A 153 4.29 4.94 22.68
C ALA A 153 4.27 3.78 23.70
N LYS A 154 3.09 3.37 24.15
CA LYS A 154 2.90 2.23 25.07
C LYS A 154 3.34 0.90 24.44
N LEU A 155 2.97 0.68 23.17
CA LEU A 155 3.34 -0.55 22.47
C LEU A 155 4.85 -0.62 22.21
N LYS A 156 5.48 0.52 21.93
CA LYS A 156 6.93 0.62 21.75
C LYS A 156 7.68 0.33 23.04
N SER A 157 7.21 0.84 24.20
CA SER A 157 7.84 0.52 25.48
C SER A 157 7.67 -0.95 25.84
N GLN A 158 6.47 -1.52 25.68
CA GLN A 158 6.24 -2.95 25.93
C GLN A 158 7.14 -3.84 25.07
N LYS A 159 7.21 -3.58 23.76
CA LYS A 159 8.09 -4.33 22.86
C LYS A 159 9.57 -4.13 23.16
N ALA A 160 9.98 -2.96 23.68
CA ALA A 160 11.36 -2.71 24.08
C ALA A 160 11.76 -3.47 25.36
N LEU A 161 10.80 -3.75 26.25
CA LEU A 161 11.00 -4.62 27.41
C LEU A 161 11.01 -6.10 27.02
N GLU A 162 10.14 -6.53 26.11
CA GLU A 162 10.11 -7.93 25.66
C GLU A 162 11.31 -8.31 24.79
N ARG A 163 11.90 -7.31 24.11
CA ARG A 163 13.07 -7.54 23.27
C ARG A 163 14.30 -7.71 24.14
N TRP A 164 14.74 -8.96 24.30
CA TRP A 164 16.01 -9.33 24.92
C TRP A 164 17.16 -8.47 24.38
N GLN A 165 17.84 -7.75 25.27
CA GLN A 165 18.96 -6.89 24.92
C GLN A 165 20.29 -7.57 25.28
N PRO A 166 21.05 -8.10 24.29
CA PRO A 166 22.31 -8.80 24.56
C PRO A 166 23.32 -7.97 25.36
N ASP A 167 23.40 -6.66 25.10
CA ASP A 167 24.36 -5.80 25.81
C ASP A 167 24.06 -5.66 27.31
N THR A 168 22.79 -5.89 27.71
CA THR A 168 22.30 -5.66 29.07
C THR A 168 22.01 -6.95 29.82
N GLU A 169 21.58 -8.00 29.10
CA GLU A 169 21.09 -9.26 29.66
C GLU A 169 22.07 -10.44 29.43
N GLU A 170 23.12 -10.27 28.61
CA GLU A 170 24.17 -11.28 28.43
C GLU A 170 25.23 -11.11 29.55
N GLU A 171 25.23 -12.06 30.48
CA GLU A 171 26.15 -12.14 31.61
C GLU A 171 27.41 -12.94 31.24
N TYR A 172 28.59 -12.37 31.51
CA TYR A 172 29.89 -13.00 31.32
C TYR A 172 30.57 -13.21 32.68
N GLU A 173 31.22 -14.35 32.85
CA GLU A 173 32.05 -14.64 34.03
C GLU A 173 33.51 -14.26 33.76
N ASP A 174 34.14 -13.55 34.71
CA ASP A 174 35.57 -13.29 34.69
C ASP A 174 36.41 -14.49 35.17
N SER A 175 37.74 -14.38 35.03
CA SER A 175 38.72 -15.39 35.50
C SER A 175 38.70 -15.61 37.01
N SER A 176 38.08 -14.70 37.77
CA SER A 176 37.91 -14.73 39.23
C SER A 176 36.50 -15.17 39.66
N GLY A 177 35.59 -15.48 38.72
CA GLY A 177 34.21 -15.90 38.97
C GLY A 177 33.21 -14.77 39.24
N ASN A 178 33.54 -13.50 38.94
CA ASN A 178 32.56 -12.41 39.02
C ASN A 178 31.70 -12.35 37.76
N VAL A 179 30.39 -12.20 37.94
CA VAL A 179 29.41 -12.06 36.86
C VAL A 179 29.27 -10.57 36.50
N VAL A 180 29.57 -10.22 35.26
CA VAL A 180 29.52 -8.85 34.75
C VAL A 180 28.80 -8.80 33.40
N ASN A 181 28.12 -7.69 33.10
CA ASN A 181 27.50 -7.48 31.80
C ASN A 181 28.56 -7.43 30.70
N LYS A 182 28.18 -7.82 29.47
CA LYS A 182 29.06 -7.80 28.30
C LYS A 182 29.83 -6.49 28.10
N LYS A 183 29.14 -5.34 28.18
CA LYS A 183 29.79 -4.02 28.01
C LYS A 183 30.90 -3.78 29.04
N THR A 184 30.60 -4.05 30.30
CA THR A 184 31.58 -3.91 31.39
C THR A 184 32.74 -4.87 31.21
N TYR A 185 32.48 -6.10 30.77
CA TYR A 185 33.53 -7.08 30.48
C TYR A 185 34.45 -6.62 29.33
N GLU A 186 33.88 -6.13 28.22
CA GLU A 186 34.66 -5.62 27.09
C GLU A 186 35.48 -4.37 27.45
N ASP A 187 34.92 -3.46 28.25
CA ASP A 187 35.62 -2.26 28.71
C ASP A 187 36.77 -2.60 29.66
N LEU A 188 36.55 -3.50 30.62
CA LEU A 188 37.60 -4.01 31.53
C LEU A 188 38.70 -4.75 30.76
N LYS A 189 38.32 -5.53 29.74
CA LYS A 189 39.25 -6.26 28.86
C LYS A 189 40.11 -5.31 28.04
N ARG A 190 39.53 -4.21 27.53
CA ARG A 190 40.29 -3.16 26.80
C ARG A 190 41.25 -2.40 27.71
N GLN A 191 40.90 -2.23 28.98
CA GLN A 191 41.78 -1.60 29.98
C GLN A 191 42.84 -2.57 30.51
N GLY A 192 42.71 -3.88 30.26
CA GLY A 192 43.64 -4.92 30.72
C GLY A 192 43.46 -5.31 32.19
N LEU A 193 42.26 -5.15 32.75
CA LEU A 193 41.93 -5.47 34.15
C LEU A 193 41.23 -6.84 34.33
N LEU A 194 41.26 -7.72 33.33
CA LEU A 194 40.62 -9.04 33.31
C LEU A 194 41.58 -10.18 32.93
#